data_AF-A0A3A4RGL8-F1
#
_entry.id   AF-A0A3A4RGL8-F1
#
_cell.length_a   1.000
_cell.length_b   1.000
_cell.length_c   1.000
_cell.angle_alpha   90.00
_cell.angle_beta   90.00
_cell.angle_gamma   90.00
#
_symmetry.space_group_name_H-M   'P 1'
#
loop_
_entity.id
_entity.type
_entity.pdbx_description
1 polymer ?
#
loop_
_entity_poly.entity_id
_entity_poly.type
_entity_poly.pdbx_seq_one_letter_code
_entity_poly.pdbx_strand_id
1 'polypeptide(L)'
;MNTEQWHGLKAAHKAKALDLWMPCCKVPAVPKTSPRGTFFFAHARRGECATADESPEHLYCKSLIAKAALDAGWTVTTERSGMSPTGEEWIADVFCEKGAAQLALEVQMSPQTDAETVRRQQRYKASGVRGAWFFGARARQATIVFNRDTPAFSLRPVVVGEMPTVDRFEVSLPEFVKAMLEKRLTWAVPRYSRPHLVEFIEDVCWACRRPVKQVLEHQHGGRGPDGEALAAADFYEGRWDPPAYTVASLSKMLEATHAVVSNEELAAQGLNLIDRKDVINGKPTRFPFCNLCLHCRAPQNNHFLSQRLLAAIQGQAPSENLDNDPAPASVETHPFGVAEIPRELEGGGLWVLQAD
;
A
#
# COMPACT_ATOMS: atom_id res chain seq x y z
N MET A 1 11.21 35.07 4.20
CA MET A 1 12.17 36.08 4.68
C MET A 1 13.47 35.91 3.91
N ASN A 2 13.87 36.88 3.08
CA ASN A 2 15.18 36.88 2.43
C ASN A 2 16.24 37.55 3.31
N THR A 3 17.51 37.51 2.90
CA THR A 3 18.64 38.08 3.67
C THR A 3 18.46 39.56 3.94
N GLU A 4 17.96 40.32 2.97
CA GLU A 4 17.73 41.76 3.09
C GLU A 4 16.63 42.09 4.11
N GLN A 5 15.48 41.41 4.04
CA GLN A 5 14.39 41.52 5.00
C GLN A 5 14.86 41.15 6.42
N TRP A 6 15.69 40.12 6.56
CA TRP A 6 16.24 39.72 7.86
C TRP A 6 17.20 40.76 8.44
N HIS A 7 18.06 41.35 7.61
CA HIS A 7 18.92 42.45 8.03
C HIS A 7 18.11 43.69 8.43
N GLY A 8 17.06 44.02 7.67
CA GLY A 8 16.12 45.09 8.01
C GLY A 8 15.45 44.87 9.37
N LEU A 9 14.96 43.65 9.63
CA LEU A 9 14.36 43.28 10.93
C LEU A 9 15.37 43.43 12.08
N LYS A 10 16.60 42.94 11.89
CA LYS A 10 17.68 43.09 12.88
C LYS A 10 18.00 44.56 13.16
N ALA A 11 18.04 45.40 12.12
CA ALA A 11 18.29 46.83 12.25
C ALA A 11 17.16 47.53 13.03
N ALA A 12 15.89 47.24 12.70
CA ALA A 12 14.73 47.80 13.40
C ALA A 12 14.70 47.40 14.89
N HIS A 13 14.96 46.13 15.19
CA HIS A 13 15.09 45.65 16.57
C HIS A 13 16.26 46.33 17.31
N LYS A 14 17.43 46.48 16.68
CA LYS A 14 18.60 47.17 17.27
C LYS A 14 18.30 48.65 17.55
N ALA A 15 17.51 49.29 16.69
CA ALA A 15 17.05 50.67 16.87
C ALA A 15 15.91 50.82 17.89
N LYS A 16 15.45 49.73 18.52
CA LYS A 16 14.28 49.69 19.42
C LYS A 16 12.99 50.19 18.78
N ALA A 17 12.89 50.09 17.45
CA ALA A 17 11.68 50.42 16.70
C ALA A 17 10.71 49.22 16.59
N LEU A 18 11.15 48.04 17.02
CA LEU A 18 10.38 46.80 16.98
C LEU A 18 10.70 45.95 18.21
N ASP A 19 9.69 45.74 19.06
CA ASP A 19 9.78 44.79 20.18
C ASP A 19 9.42 43.38 19.70
N LEU A 20 10.30 42.43 20.03
CA LEU A 20 10.12 41.02 19.67
C LEU A 20 9.91 40.20 20.94
N TRP A 21 8.96 39.28 20.90
CA TRP A 21 8.54 38.48 22.04
C TRP A 21 8.51 37.01 21.68
N MET A 22 8.98 36.16 22.58
CA MET A 22 8.92 34.70 22.43
C MET A 22 7.47 34.24 22.62
N PRO A 23 6.91 33.43 21.71
CA PRO A 23 5.51 33.00 21.81
C PRO A 23 5.27 32.07 23.01
N CYS A 24 6.27 31.25 23.37
CA CYS A 24 6.21 30.24 24.43
C CYS A 24 6.09 30.80 25.86
N CYS A 25 6.80 31.89 26.17
CA CYS A 25 6.87 32.44 27.54
C CYS A 25 6.68 33.96 27.61
N LYS A 26 6.41 34.62 26.48
CA LYS A 26 6.21 36.07 26.37
C LYS A 26 7.37 36.91 26.92
N VAL A 27 8.59 36.36 26.92
CA VAL A 27 9.80 37.13 27.25
C VAL A 27 10.44 37.73 25.98
N PRO A 28 11.30 38.75 26.08
CA PRO A 28 11.92 39.35 24.91
C PRO A 28 12.72 38.36 24.06
N ALA A 29 12.56 38.45 22.74
CA ALA A 29 13.23 37.64 21.73
C ALA A 29 14.35 38.43 21.04
N VAL A 30 15.43 37.75 20.63
CA VAL A 30 16.57 38.34 19.92
C VAL A 30 16.75 37.64 18.57
N PRO A 31 16.74 38.37 17.45
CA PRO A 31 16.99 37.79 16.13
C PRO A 31 18.47 37.44 15.96
N LYS A 32 18.76 36.17 15.64
CA LYS A 32 20.11 35.61 15.47
C LYS A 32 20.26 34.94 14.09
N THR A 33 21.51 34.82 13.66
CA THR A 33 21.88 34.10 12.44
C THR A 33 22.90 33.04 12.84
N SER A 34 22.66 31.78 12.49
CA SER A 34 23.60 30.69 12.77
C SER A 34 24.83 30.82 11.87
N PRO A 35 25.99 30.22 12.22
CA PRO A 35 27.15 30.19 11.33
C PRO A 35 26.85 29.54 9.96
N ARG A 36 25.80 28.71 9.89
CA ARG A 36 25.33 28.04 8.67
C ARG A 36 24.25 28.84 7.91
N GLY A 37 24.00 30.10 8.31
CA GLY A 37 23.10 31.02 7.60
C GLY A 37 21.62 30.93 7.99
N THR A 38 21.23 30.09 8.95
CA THR A 38 19.84 29.98 9.41
C THR A 38 19.44 31.20 10.22
N PHE A 39 18.29 31.81 9.90
CA PHE A 39 17.71 32.92 10.66
C PHE A 39 16.78 32.37 11.75
N PHE A 40 16.95 32.81 13.00
CA PHE A 40 16.14 32.33 14.13
C PHE A 40 15.98 33.38 15.21
N PHE A 41 15.01 33.20 16.10
CA PHE A 41 14.85 34.00 17.31
C PHE A 41 15.33 33.20 18.52
N ALA A 42 15.99 33.87 19.46
CA ALA A 42 16.44 33.26 20.71
C ALA A 42 15.95 34.10 21.90
N HIS A 43 15.74 33.45 23.04
CA HIS A 43 15.48 34.14 24.30
C HIS A 43 16.59 35.18 24.58
N ALA A 44 16.21 36.42 24.89
CA ALA A 44 17.15 37.51 25.20
C ALA A 44 17.97 37.22 26.47
N ARG A 45 17.37 36.50 27.42
CA ARG A 45 18.01 35.99 28.63
C ARG A 45 17.70 34.50 28.74
N ARG A 46 18.69 33.69 29.14
CA ARG A 46 18.42 32.32 29.59
C ARG A 46 17.56 32.42 30.85
N GLY A 47 16.42 31.76 30.85
CA GLY A 47 15.49 31.68 31.97
C GLY A 47 14.84 30.31 32.02
N GLU A 48 13.87 30.13 32.91
CA GLU A 48 13.13 28.88 33.15
C GLU A 48 12.06 28.62 32.08
N CYS A 49 12.38 28.83 30.80
CA CYS A 49 11.49 28.40 29.73
C CYS A 49 11.53 26.87 29.68
N ALA A 50 10.45 26.22 30.12
CA ALA A 50 10.32 24.76 30.16
C ALA A 50 10.12 24.12 28.77
N THR A 51 9.90 24.92 27.73
CA THR A 51 9.84 24.44 26.34
C THR A 51 11.24 24.00 25.91
N ALA A 52 11.40 22.71 25.62
CA ALA A 52 12.63 22.19 25.04
C ALA A 52 12.93 22.91 23.72
N ASP A 53 14.20 23.23 23.47
CA ASP A 53 14.61 23.87 22.23
C ASP A 53 14.25 22.96 21.04
N GLU A 54 13.52 23.50 20.04
CA GLU A 54 13.30 22.83 18.76
C GLU A 54 14.65 22.50 18.12
N SER A 55 14.78 21.30 17.54
CA SER A 55 16.05 20.89 16.94
C SER A 55 16.37 21.76 15.71
N PRO A 56 17.65 21.98 15.38
CA PRO A 56 18.04 22.73 14.18
C PRO A 56 17.40 22.17 12.90
N GLU A 57 17.23 20.85 12.80
CA GLU A 57 16.58 20.17 11.69
C GLU A 57 15.08 20.49 11.62
N HIS A 58 14.39 20.52 12.76
CA HIS A 58 12.97 20.90 12.84
C HIS A 58 12.77 22.34 12.33
N LEU A 59 13.54 23.29 12.88
CA LEU A 59 13.51 24.69 12.47
C LEU A 59 13.83 24.87 10.98
N TYR A 60 14.80 24.11 10.47
CA TYR A 60 15.19 24.17 9.07
C TYR A 60 14.05 23.71 8.15
N CYS A 61 13.47 22.53 8.39
CA CYS A 61 12.33 22.02 7.61
C CYS A 61 11.10 22.93 7.71
N LYS A 62 10.77 23.41 8.92
CA LYS A 62 9.68 24.37 9.16
C LYS A 62 9.87 25.65 8.34
N SER A 63 11.08 26.18 8.29
CA SER A 63 11.41 27.37 7.48
C SER A 63 11.26 27.13 5.97
N LEU A 64 11.66 25.95 5.49
CA LEU A 64 11.54 25.56 4.07
C LEU A 64 10.08 25.38 3.65
N ILE A 65 9.28 24.71 4.49
CA ILE A 65 7.84 24.52 4.28
C ILE A 65 7.13 25.88 4.24
N ALA A 66 7.40 26.74 5.22
CA ALA A 66 6.80 28.07 5.28
C ALA A 66 7.13 28.91 4.05
N LYS A 67 8.40 28.87 3.59
CA LYS A 67 8.82 29.56 2.37
C LYS A 67 8.12 29.00 1.14
N ALA A 68 8.08 27.68 0.96
CA ALA A 68 7.43 27.04 -0.18
C ALA A 68 5.94 27.38 -0.26
N ALA A 69 5.25 27.44 0.89
CA ALA A 69 3.86 27.84 0.96
C ALA A 69 3.64 29.32 0.58
N LEU A 70 4.50 30.22 1.05
CA LEU A 70 4.50 31.62 0.62
C LEU A 70 4.70 31.76 -0.90
N ASP A 71 5.70 31.06 -1.44
CA ASP A 71 6.02 31.06 -2.87
C ASP A 71 4.86 30.48 -3.72
N ALA A 72 4.04 29.59 -3.16
CA ALA A 72 2.81 29.06 -3.76
C ALA A 72 1.59 30.00 -3.59
N GLY A 73 1.79 31.21 -3.06
CA GLY A 73 0.75 32.22 -2.89
C GLY A 73 -0.25 31.91 -1.77
N TRP A 74 0.20 31.23 -0.71
CA TRP A 74 -0.58 31.07 0.53
C TRP A 74 -0.17 32.12 1.55
N THR A 75 -1.12 32.54 2.39
CA THR A 75 -0.81 33.29 3.61
C THR A 75 -0.27 32.31 4.64
N VAL A 76 0.90 32.59 5.22
CA VAL A 76 1.58 31.66 6.13
C VAL A 76 1.80 32.29 7.50
N THR A 77 1.45 31.55 8.55
CA THR A 77 1.78 31.87 9.95
C THR A 77 2.46 30.67 10.59
N THR A 78 3.68 30.84 11.11
CA THR A 78 4.36 29.79 11.89
C THR A 78 3.87 29.82 13.33
N GLU A 79 3.77 28.65 13.97
CA GLU A 79 3.34 28.51 15.38
C GLU A 79 1.94 29.10 15.64
N ARG A 80 1.03 28.94 14.67
CA ARG A 80 -0.35 29.41 14.81
C ARG A 80 -1.06 28.57 15.86
N SER A 81 -1.44 29.19 16.97
CA SER A 81 -2.34 28.57 17.93
C SER A 81 -3.79 28.58 17.44
N GLY A 82 -4.54 27.59 17.88
CA GLY A 82 -5.98 27.47 17.66
C GLY A 82 -6.60 26.56 18.71
N MET A 83 -7.90 26.35 18.58
CA MET A 83 -8.69 25.56 19.54
C MET A 83 -9.72 24.72 18.80
N SER A 84 -9.90 23.47 19.22
CA SER A 84 -10.99 22.63 18.74
C SER A 84 -12.35 23.10 19.28
N PRO A 85 -13.47 22.68 18.68
CA PRO A 85 -14.80 22.93 19.25
C PRO A 85 -15.00 22.36 20.66
N THR A 86 -14.18 21.38 21.06
CA THR A 86 -14.18 20.77 22.40
C THR A 86 -13.31 21.54 23.40
N GLY A 87 -12.66 22.64 22.99
CA GLY A 87 -11.80 23.46 23.83
C GLY A 87 -10.34 23.00 23.88
N GLU A 88 -9.95 22.02 23.06
CA GLU A 88 -8.56 21.54 23.03
C GLU A 88 -7.69 22.46 22.19
N GLU A 89 -6.71 23.08 22.82
CA GLU A 89 -5.73 23.93 22.13
C GLU A 89 -4.83 23.10 21.21
N TRP A 90 -4.39 23.71 20.12
CA TRP A 90 -3.38 23.16 19.21
C TRP A 90 -2.48 24.29 18.71
N ILE A 91 -1.27 23.94 18.28
CA ILE A 91 -0.31 24.85 17.67
C ILE A 91 0.24 24.17 16.43
N ALA A 92 0.06 24.80 15.27
CA ALA A 92 0.59 24.32 14.00
C ALA A 92 2.00 24.88 13.76
N ASP A 93 2.95 24.03 13.39
CA ASP A 93 4.30 24.47 13.00
C ASP A 93 4.26 25.49 11.87
N VAL A 94 3.53 25.17 10.80
CA VAL A 94 3.26 26.07 9.68
C VAL A 94 1.78 26.01 9.33
N PHE A 95 1.08 27.13 9.50
CA PHE A 95 -0.32 27.27 9.13
C PHE A 95 -0.45 28.06 7.84
N CYS A 96 -1.19 27.50 6.88
CA CYS A 96 -1.36 28.06 5.54
C CYS A 96 -2.85 28.34 5.28
N GLU A 97 -3.14 29.53 4.76
CA GLU A 97 -4.50 29.96 4.38
C GLU A 97 -4.55 30.45 2.93
N LYS A 98 -5.58 30.04 2.17
CA LYS A 98 -5.88 30.53 0.82
C LYS A 98 -7.39 30.47 0.55
N GLY A 99 -8.04 31.64 0.58
CA GLY A 99 -9.50 31.71 0.57
C GLY A 99 -10.09 30.99 1.79
N ALA A 100 -11.02 30.07 1.57
CA ALA A 100 -11.60 29.23 2.63
C ALA A 100 -10.72 28.02 3.02
N ALA A 101 -9.64 27.75 2.29
CA ALA A 101 -8.79 26.60 2.59
C ALA A 101 -7.81 26.91 3.70
N GLN A 102 -7.80 26.06 4.74
CA GLN A 102 -6.85 26.10 5.86
C GLN A 102 -6.10 24.78 5.96
N LEU A 103 -4.79 24.85 6.21
CA LEU A 103 -3.90 23.69 6.30
C LEU A 103 -2.84 23.91 7.39
N ALA A 104 -2.69 22.94 8.29
CA ALA A 104 -1.58 22.82 9.22
C ALA A 104 -0.55 21.83 8.66
N LEU A 105 0.70 22.27 8.53
CA LEU A 105 1.83 21.45 8.10
C LEU A 105 2.77 21.28 9.30
N GLU A 106 2.96 20.03 9.72
CA GLU A 106 3.68 19.65 10.94
C GLU A 106 5.01 19.00 10.61
N VAL A 107 6.06 19.35 11.35
CA VAL A 107 7.37 18.70 11.26
C VAL A 107 7.64 17.98 12.56
N GLN A 108 7.97 16.70 12.50
CA GLN A 108 8.24 15.89 13.69
C GLN A 108 9.60 15.22 13.56
N MET A 109 10.57 15.65 14.39
CA MET A 109 11.93 15.09 14.40
C MET A 109 12.19 14.10 15.53
N SER A 110 11.45 14.21 16.63
CA SER A 110 11.52 13.28 17.76
C SER A 110 10.48 12.16 17.64
N PRO A 111 10.70 11.00 18.28
CA PRO A 111 9.72 9.91 18.29
C PRO A 111 8.32 10.37 18.71
N GLN A 112 7.32 10.10 17.88
CA GLN A 112 5.90 10.31 18.19
C GLN A 112 5.13 9.05 17.82
N THR A 113 4.19 8.66 18.67
CA THR A 113 3.36 7.49 18.40
C THR A 113 2.32 7.77 17.33
N ASP A 114 1.90 6.71 16.68
CA ASP A 114 0.84 6.72 15.66
C ASP A 114 -0.47 7.25 16.24
N ALA A 115 -0.84 6.77 17.43
CA ALA A 115 -2.03 7.21 18.16
C ALA A 115 -1.98 8.71 18.48
N GLU A 116 -0.82 9.24 18.87
CA GLU A 116 -0.68 10.68 19.13
C GLU A 116 -0.81 11.50 17.85
N THR A 117 -0.23 11.03 16.74
CA THR A 117 -0.36 11.68 15.44
C THR A 117 -1.82 11.74 15.00
N VAL A 118 -2.56 10.63 15.14
CA VAL A 118 -4.00 10.57 14.84
C VAL A 118 -4.79 11.51 15.74
N ARG A 119 -4.50 11.55 17.05
CA ARG A 119 -5.14 12.48 17.99
C ARG A 119 -4.90 13.94 17.60
N ARG A 120 -3.66 14.33 17.27
CA ARG A 120 -3.32 15.67 16.80
C ARG A 120 -4.02 16.01 15.49
N GLN A 121 -4.06 15.06 14.54
CA GLN A 121 -4.77 15.22 13.27
C GLN A 121 -6.28 15.43 13.46
N GLN A 122 -6.89 14.69 14.39
CA GLN A 122 -8.32 14.82 14.70
C GLN A 122 -8.66 16.20 15.26
N ARG A 123 -7.79 16.82 16.07
CA ARG A 123 -7.98 18.20 16.54
C ARG A 123 -8.03 19.19 15.37
N TYR A 124 -7.10 19.07 14.41
CA TYR A 124 -7.16 19.89 13.19
C TYR A 124 -8.46 19.67 12.42
N LYS A 125 -8.82 18.41 12.17
CA LYS A 125 -10.04 18.04 11.44
C LYS A 125 -11.30 18.62 12.12
N ALA A 126 -11.38 18.54 13.45
CA ALA A 126 -12.48 19.10 14.24
C ALA A 126 -12.54 20.64 14.17
N SER A 127 -11.40 21.32 14.02
CA SER A 127 -11.31 22.77 13.78
C SER A 127 -11.55 23.18 12.32
N GLY A 128 -11.91 22.26 11.42
CA GLY A 128 -12.05 22.56 9.99
C GLY A 128 -10.72 22.78 9.25
N VAL A 129 -9.60 22.46 9.92
CA VAL A 129 -8.24 22.60 9.39
C VAL A 129 -7.79 21.25 8.85
N ARG A 130 -7.27 21.23 7.62
CA ARG A 130 -6.60 20.02 7.10
C ARG A 130 -5.22 19.92 7.74
N GLY A 131 -4.73 18.72 8.06
CA GLY A 131 -3.38 18.51 8.59
C GLY A 131 -2.53 17.62 7.69
N ALA A 132 -1.23 17.89 7.58
CA ALA A 132 -0.25 16.99 6.98
C ALA A 132 1.07 16.99 7.76
N TRP A 133 1.76 15.85 7.78
CA TRP A 133 2.90 15.60 8.66
C TRP A 133 4.17 15.24 7.88
N PHE A 134 5.31 15.75 8.33
CA PHE A 134 6.64 15.44 7.81
C PHE A 134 7.50 14.87 8.95
N PHE A 135 7.78 13.58 8.90
CA PHE A 135 8.55 12.87 9.92
C PHE A 135 10.01 12.74 9.51
N GLY A 136 10.93 13.15 10.38
CA GLY A 136 12.34 12.84 10.23
C GLY A 136 12.61 11.33 10.37
N ALA A 137 13.72 10.86 9.79
CA ALA A 137 14.07 9.43 9.74
C ALA A 137 14.10 8.71 11.11
N ARG A 138 14.30 9.44 12.23
CA ARG A 138 14.31 8.88 13.60
C ARG A 138 13.01 9.10 14.37
N ALA A 139 12.09 9.89 13.82
CA ALA A 139 10.86 10.30 14.49
C ALA A 139 9.77 9.24 14.45
N ARG A 140 9.95 8.20 13.62
CA ARG A 140 8.94 7.17 13.41
C ARG A 140 9.58 5.82 13.14
N GLN A 141 9.06 4.77 13.79
CA GLN A 141 9.27 3.39 13.36
C GLN A 141 8.40 3.16 12.11
N ALA A 142 8.88 2.34 11.17
CA ALA A 142 8.41 2.22 9.77
C ALA A 142 6.97 1.67 9.57
N THR A 143 6.05 1.87 10.53
CA THR A 143 4.80 1.12 10.64
C THR A 143 3.54 1.87 10.22
N ILE A 144 3.60 3.16 9.90
CA ILE A 144 2.40 3.86 9.41
C ILE A 144 2.12 3.54 7.97
N VAL A 145 1.04 2.79 7.81
CA VAL A 145 0.17 2.77 6.65
C VAL A 145 -0.22 4.22 6.36
N PHE A 146 0.43 4.83 5.36
CA PHE A 146 -0.01 6.08 4.75
C PHE A 146 -1.50 5.96 4.53
N ASN A 147 -2.32 6.77 5.20
CA ASN A 147 -3.76 6.77 4.99
C ASN A 147 -4.21 8.17 4.57
N ARG A 148 -5.42 8.24 4.00
CA ARG A 148 -5.96 9.49 3.46
C ARG A 148 -6.30 10.51 4.55
N ASP A 149 -6.75 10.05 5.72
CA ASP A 149 -7.24 10.89 6.81
C ASP A 149 -6.12 11.57 7.62
N THR A 150 -4.94 10.95 7.64
CA THR A 150 -3.73 11.44 8.31
C THR A 150 -2.57 11.44 7.32
N PRO A 151 -2.53 12.40 6.36
CA PRO A 151 -1.42 12.52 5.42
C PRO A 151 -0.11 12.70 6.17
N ALA A 152 0.79 11.73 6.05
CA ALA A 152 2.08 11.72 6.73
C ALA A 152 3.16 11.27 5.77
N PHE A 153 4.31 11.94 5.77
CA PHE A 153 5.37 11.73 4.81
C PHE A 153 6.70 11.62 5.54
N SER A 154 7.53 10.67 5.13
CA SER A 154 8.87 10.49 5.70
C SER A 154 9.87 11.35 4.95
N LEU A 155 10.74 12.02 5.70
CA LEU A 155 11.92 12.69 5.18
C LEU A 155 13.10 11.74 5.28
N ARG A 156 13.97 11.76 4.25
CA ARG A 156 15.32 11.18 4.39
C ARG A 156 16.09 11.90 5.52
N PRO A 157 17.18 11.32 6.05
CA PRO A 157 17.96 11.97 7.10
C PRO A 157 18.28 13.44 6.78
N VAL A 158 17.81 14.34 7.65
CA VAL A 158 17.90 15.80 7.42
C VAL A 158 19.25 16.31 7.89
N VAL A 159 19.97 16.99 7.00
CA VAL A 159 21.20 17.72 7.32
C VAL A 159 20.96 19.21 7.11
N VAL A 160 21.15 20.01 8.15
CA VAL A 160 20.92 21.47 8.08
C VAL A 160 21.87 22.11 7.06
N GLY A 161 21.29 22.75 6.06
CA GLY A 161 22.01 23.41 4.97
C GLY A 161 21.95 22.64 3.64
N GLU A 162 21.57 21.37 3.67
CA GLU A 162 21.32 20.55 2.49
C GLU A 162 19.81 20.43 2.25
N MET A 163 19.39 20.43 0.98
CA MET A 163 17.96 20.39 0.66
C MET A 163 17.35 19.03 1.09
N PRO A 164 16.40 18.99 2.04
CA PRO A 164 15.78 17.73 2.46
C PRO A 164 14.92 17.15 1.34
N THR A 165 14.82 15.83 1.28
CA THR A 165 14.00 15.10 0.30
C THR A 165 12.93 14.25 0.98
N VAL A 166 11.77 14.15 0.35
CA VAL A 166 10.67 13.28 0.81
C VAL A 166 10.88 11.88 0.26
N ASP A 167 11.05 10.90 1.15
CA ASP A 167 11.69 9.61 0.86
C ASP A 167 11.07 8.84 -0.32
N ARG A 168 9.76 8.58 -0.27
CA ARG A 168 9.03 7.81 -1.30
C ARG A 168 8.87 8.55 -2.64
N PHE A 169 8.97 9.87 -2.64
CA PHE A 169 8.69 10.70 -3.82
C PHE A 169 9.96 11.20 -4.50
N GLU A 170 11.10 11.11 -3.81
CA GLU A 170 12.42 11.50 -4.30
C GLU A 170 12.53 12.96 -4.78
N VAL A 171 11.60 13.81 -4.36
CA VAL A 171 11.59 15.26 -4.61
C VAL A 171 12.02 16.03 -3.37
N SER A 172 12.44 17.28 -3.58
CA SER A 172 12.79 18.17 -2.48
C SER A 172 11.56 18.50 -1.61
N LEU A 173 11.77 18.73 -0.32
CA LEU A 173 10.69 19.10 0.61
C LEU A 173 9.92 20.36 0.14
N PRO A 174 10.56 21.46 -0.31
CA PRO A 174 9.85 22.61 -0.85
C PRO A 174 8.99 22.29 -2.08
N GLU A 175 9.53 21.51 -3.02
CA GLU A 175 8.83 21.12 -4.24
C GLU A 175 7.62 20.24 -3.94
N PHE A 176 7.77 19.27 -3.03
CA PHE A 176 6.68 18.42 -2.57
C PHE A 176 5.56 19.23 -1.90
N VAL A 177 5.92 20.17 -1.02
CA VAL A 177 4.95 21.06 -0.35
C VAL A 177 4.23 21.91 -1.37
N LYS A 178 4.96 22.51 -2.32
CA LYS A 178 4.37 23.30 -3.41
C LYS A 178 3.37 22.45 -4.20
N ALA A 179 3.74 21.24 -4.60
CA ALA A 179 2.87 20.33 -5.32
C ALA A 179 1.61 19.93 -4.53
N MET A 180 1.75 19.66 -3.23
CA MET A 180 0.63 19.39 -2.33
C MET A 180 -0.34 20.58 -2.29
N LEU A 181 0.18 21.79 -2.16
CA LEU A 181 -0.60 23.03 -2.11
C LEU A 181 -1.27 23.38 -3.45
N GLU A 182 -0.67 22.96 -4.55
CA GLU A 182 -1.20 23.05 -5.92
C GLU A 182 -2.17 21.91 -6.28
N LYS A 183 -2.49 21.03 -5.32
CA LYS A 183 -3.39 19.87 -5.48
C LYS A 183 -2.89 18.82 -6.48
N ARG A 184 -1.58 18.73 -6.70
CA ARG A 184 -0.93 17.68 -7.51
C ARG A 184 -0.63 16.41 -6.72
N LEU A 185 -0.88 16.42 -5.40
CA LEU A 185 -0.82 15.23 -4.56
C LEU A 185 -2.22 14.60 -4.44
N THR A 186 -2.39 13.41 -5.01
CA THR A 186 -3.68 12.70 -5.10
C THR A 186 -3.64 11.39 -4.33
N TRP A 187 -4.80 10.94 -3.85
CA TRP A 187 -4.94 9.63 -3.20
C TRP A 187 -5.46 8.60 -4.20
N ALA A 188 -4.67 7.57 -4.48
CA ALA A 188 -5.02 6.49 -5.39
C ALA A 188 -5.17 5.18 -4.62
N VAL A 189 -6.18 4.39 -4.96
CA VAL A 189 -6.32 3.00 -4.52
C VAL A 189 -5.94 2.13 -5.70
N PRO A 190 -4.76 1.46 -5.69
CA PRO A 190 -4.33 0.65 -6.81
C PRO A 190 -5.24 -0.56 -6.91
N ARG A 191 -5.63 -0.90 -8.14
CA ARG A 191 -6.36 -2.13 -8.44
C ARG A 191 -5.44 -3.08 -9.17
N TYR A 192 -5.43 -4.34 -8.74
CA TYR A 192 -4.63 -5.37 -9.36
C TYR A 192 -5.49 -6.57 -9.74
N SER A 193 -5.25 -7.09 -10.95
CA SER A 193 -5.82 -8.35 -11.40
C SER A 193 -4.98 -9.50 -10.85
N ARG A 194 -5.61 -10.40 -10.09
CA ARG A 194 -4.96 -11.59 -9.52
C ARG A 194 -5.83 -12.79 -9.81
N PRO A 195 -5.72 -13.37 -11.01
CA PRO A 195 -6.57 -14.48 -11.35
C PRO A 195 -6.38 -15.61 -10.35
N HIS A 196 -7.49 -16.23 -9.99
CA HIS A 196 -7.49 -17.50 -9.30
C HIS A 196 -7.35 -18.57 -10.37
N LEU A 197 -6.33 -19.40 -10.28
CA LEU A 197 -6.04 -20.38 -11.32
C LEU A 197 -6.73 -21.70 -11.00
N VAL A 198 -7.31 -22.36 -12.00
CA VAL A 198 -7.99 -23.66 -11.86
C VAL A 198 -7.42 -24.64 -12.88
N GLU A 199 -6.82 -25.74 -12.41
CA GLU A 199 -6.29 -26.81 -13.23
C GLU A 199 -7.43 -27.72 -13.71
N PHE A 200 -7.38 -28.12 -14.99
CA PHE A 200 -8.37 -29.01 -15.58
C PHE A 200 -7.75 -30.02 -16.55
N ILE A 201 -8.47 -31.12 -16.80
CA ILE A 201 -8.18 -32.04 -17.91
C ILE A 201 -9.34 -32.04 -18.91
N GLU A 202 -9.01 -32.07 -20.21
CA GLU A 202 -10.01 -32.26 -21.26
C GLU A 202 -10.55 -33.70 -21.27
N ASP A 203 -11.87 -33.84 -21.41
CA ASP A 203 -12.53 -35.14 -21.44
C ASP A 203 -13.84 -35.06 -22.24
N VAL A 204 -14.53 -36.19 -22.35
CA VAL A 204 -15.85 -36.33 -22.94
C VAL A 204 -16.82 -36.84 -21.88
N CYS A 205 -17.94 -36.15 -21.70
CA CYS A 205 -18.96 -36.57 -20.75
C CYS A 205 -19.52 -37.95 -21.12
N TRP A 206 -19.54 -38.89 -20.17
CA TRP A 206 -20.06 -40.24 -20.42
C TRP A 206 -21.55 -40.27 -20.79
N ALA A 207 -22.33 -39.29 -20.31
CA ALA A 207 -23.78 -39.24 -20.50
C ALA A 207 -24.15 -38.54 -21.82
N CYS A 208 -23.76 -37.27 -22.00
CA CYS A 208 -24.16 -36.49 -23.17
C CYS A 208 -23.14 -36.51 -24.32
N ARG A 209 -21.98 -37.14 -24.14
CA ARG A 209 -20.90 -37.28 -25.15
C ARG A 209 -20.31 -35.97 -25.67
N ARG A 210 -20.62 -34.83 -25.04
CA ARG A 210 -20.01 -33.54 -25.38
C ARG A 210 -18.63 -33.40 -24.72
N PRO A 211 -17.70 -32.66 -25.35
CA PRO A 211 -16.46 -32.25 -24.72
C PRO A 211 -16.72 -31.49 -23.42
N VAL A 212 -15.92 -31.77 -22.42
CA VAL A 212 -15.95 -31.16 -21.09
C VAL A 212 -14.54 -30.94 -20.58
N LYS A 213 -14.38 -30.01 -19.64
CA LYS A 213 -13.13 -29.81 -18.90
C LYS A 213 -13.37 -30.20 -17.45
N GLN A 214 -12.80 -31.32 -17.01
CA GLN A 214 -12.94 -31.77 -15.62
C GLN A 214 -11.97 -30.98 -14.74
N VAL A 215 -12.50 -30.28 -13.74
CA VAL A 215 -11.72 -29.53 -12.75
C VAL A 215 -10.94 -30.51 -11.87
N LEU A 216 -9.71 -30.14 -11.51
CA LEU A 216 -8.83 -30.95 -10.67
C LEU A 216 -8.57 -30.26 -9.33
N GLU A 217 -7.96 -29.07 -9.39
CA GLU A 217 -7.51 -28.30 -8.24
C GLU A 217 -7.47 -26.81 -8.59
N HIS A 218 -7.28 -25.97 -7.57
CA HIS A 218 -7.13 -24.54 -7.72
C HIS A 218 -5.86 -24.03 -7.01
N GLN A 219 -5.33 -22.91 -7.50
CA GLN A 219 -4.28 -22.15 -6.82
C GLN A 219 -4.64 -20.67 -6.81
N HIS A 220 -4.19 -19.96 -5.79
CA HIS A 220 -4.34 -18.52 -5.68
C HIS A 220 -3.07 -17.90 -5.13
N GLY A 221 -2.69 -16.75 -5.67
CA GLY A 221 -1.52 -16.01 -5.20
C GLY A 221 -1.77 -15.40 -3.81
N GLY A 222 -0.74 -14.74 -3.28
CA GLY A 222 -0.87 -14.01 -2.03
C GLY A 222 -2.03 -13.00 -2.07
N ARG A 223 -2.77 -12.88 -0.95
CA ARG A 223 -3.91 -11.95 -0.83
C ARG A 223 -3.51 -10.47 -0.71
N GLY A 224 -2.22 -10.17 -0.65
CA GLY A 224 -1.68 -8.83 -0.42
C GLY A 224 -1.19 -8.13 -1.69
N PRO A 225 -0.99 -6.81 -1.63
CA PRO A 225 -0.49 -6.02 -2.76
C PRO A 225 0.90 -6.46 -3.24
N ASP A 226 1.73 -6.96 -2.32
CA ASP A 226 3.11 -7.40 -2.58
C ASP A 226 3.20 -8.88 -3.02
N GLY A 227 2.08 -9.61 -3.07
CA GLY A 227 2.08 -10.96 -3.66
C GLY A 227 2.45 -10.89 -5.13
N GLU A 228 3.01 -11.93 -5.73
CA GLU A 228 3.14 -12.03 -7.19
C GLU A 228 1.88 -12.65 -7.80
N ALA A 229 1.59 -12.28 -9.05
CA ALA A 229 0.35 -12.71 -9.70
C ALA A 229 0.64 -14.08 -10.23
N LEU A 230 -0.21 -15.05 -9.91
CA LEU A 230 0.04 -16.39 -10.41
C LEU A 230 -0.14 -16.42 -11.93
N ALA A 231 0.84 -16.99 -12.62
CA ALA A 231 0.78 -17.41 -14.01
C ALA A 231 0.50 -18.91 -14.10
N ALA A 232 0.04 -19.37 -15.26
CA ALA A 232 -0.22 -20.79 -15.49
C ALA A 232 1.02 -21.68 -15.25
N ALA A 233 2.23 -21.16 -15.46
CA ALA A 233 3.49 -21.87 -15.19
C ALA A 233 3.68 -22.20 -13.70
N ASP A 234 3.14 -21.39 -12.79
CA ASP A 234 3.32 -21.54 -11.35
C ASP A 234 2.62 -22.79 -10.80
N PHE A 235 1.63 -23.32 -11.51
CA PHE A 235 1.03 -24.61 -11.20
C PHE A 235 2.01 -25.77 -11.36
N TYR A 236 3.02 -25.62 -12.22
CA TYR A 236 3.93 -26.67 -12.65
C TYR A 236 5.35 -26.49 -12.11
N GLU A 237 5.72 -25.28 -11.71
CA GLU A 237 7.02 -25.00 -11.11
C GLU A 237 7.22 -25.82 -9.82
N GLY A 238 8.29 -26.63 -9.77
CA GLY A 238 8.59 -27.49 -8.63
C GLY A 238 7.70 -28.73 -8.46
N ARG A 239 6.75 -28.99 -9.36
CA ARG A 239 5.86 -30.17 -9.30
C ARG A 239 6.54 -31.42 -9.87
N TRP A 240 7.51 -31.97 -9.15
CA TRP A 240 8.21 -33.21 -9.58
C TRP A 240 7.52 -34.51 -9.10
N ASP A 241 6.45 -34.41 -8.30
CA ASP A 241 5.66 -35.56 -7.86
C ASP A 241 4.16 -35.22 -7.91
N PRO A 242 3.44 -35.57 -9.00
CA PRO A 242 2.01 -35.33 -9.07
C PRO A 242 1.32 -36.04 -7.90
N PRO A 243 0.36 -35.40 -7.20
CA PRO A 243 -0.32 -36.03 -6.08
C PRO A 243 -0.94 -37.35 -6.52
N ALA A 244 -0.95 -38.36 -5.64
CA ALA A 244 -1.64 -39.60 -5.93
C ALA A 244 -3.13 -39.30 -6.20
N TYR A 245 -3.54 -39.38 -7.47
CA TYR A 245 -4.91 -39.16 -7.91
C TYR A 245 -5.76 -40.35 -7.51
N THR A 246 -6.32 -40.30 -6.31
CA THR A 246 -7.28 -41.27 -5.77
C THR A 246 -8.66 -40.64 -5.73
N VAL A 247 -9.71 -41.46 -5.63
CA VAL A 247 -11.09 -40.95 -5.44
C VAL A 247 -11.19 -40.00 -4.24
N ALA A 248 -10.45 -40.31 -3.17
CA ALA A 248 -10.43 -39.52 -1.94
C ALA A 248 -9.72 -38.17 -2.11
N SER A 249 -8.52 -38.15 -2.71
CA SER A 249 -7.78 -36.91 -2.94
C SER A 249 -8.50 -36.01 -3.92
N LEU A 250 -9.02 -36.57 -5.03
CA LEU A 250 -9.82 -35.81 -6.00
C LEU A 250 -11.05 -35.17 -5.35
N SER A 251 -11.80 -35.91 -4.53
CA SER A 251 -12.95 -35.31 -3.84
C SER A 251 -12.53 -34.17 -2.90
N LYS A 252 -11.39 -34.26 -2.21
CA LYS A 252 -10.92 -33.19 -1.32
C LYS A 252 -10.45 -31.96 -2.08
N MET A 253 -9.74 -32.14 -3.20
CA MET A 253 -9.31 -31.02 -4.05
C MET A 253 -10.51 -30.30 -4.68
N LEU A 254 -11.52 -31.06 -5.09
CA LEU A 254 -12.79 -30.51 -5.59
C LEU A 254 -13.56 -29.78 -4.48
N GLU A 255 -13.62 -30.31 -3.27
CA GLU A 255 -14.22 -29.61 -2.12
C GLU A 255 -13.52 -28.28 -1.83
N ALA A 256 -12.19 -28.27 -1.80
CA ALA A 256 -11.40 -27.06 -1.61
C ALA A 256 -11.66 -26.04 -2.72
N THR A 257 -11.71 -26.48 -3.98
CA THR A 257 -12.03 -25.63 -5.14
C THR A 257 -13.44 -25.04 -5.02
N HIS A 258 -14.44 -25.87 -4.70
CA HIS A 258 -15.83 -25.44 -4.56
C HIS A 258 -16.03 -24.45 -3.40
N ALA A 259 -15.16 -24.48 -2.38
CA ALA A 259 -15.22 -23.54 -1.26
C ALA A 259 -14.82 -22.10 -1.66
N VAL A 260 -14.11 -21.91 -2.77
CA VAL A 260 -13.51 -20.61 -3.16
C VAL A 260 -13.80 -20.18 -4.60
N VAL A 261 -14.22 -21.09 -5.47
CA VAL A 261 -14.65 -20.83 -6.85
C VAL A 261 -16.08 -21.34 -7.02
N SER A 262 -16.97 -20.44 -7.42
CA SER A 262 -18.38 -20.76 -7.63
C SER A 262 -18.62 -21.50 -8.96
N ASN A 263 -19.72 -22.23 -9.04
CA ASN A 263 -20.12 -22.90 -10.28
C ASN A 263 -20.44 -21.94 -11.43
N GLU A 264 -20.82 -20.70 -11.15
CA GLU A 264 -21.01 -19.67 -12.17
C GLU A 264 -19.66 -19.28 -12.80
N GLU A 265 -18.63 -19.09 -11.98
CA GLU A 265 -17.28 -18.77 -12.43
C GLU A 265 -16.63 -19.92 -13.20
N LEU A 266 -16.81 -21.16 -12.74
CA LEU A 266 -16.38 -22.35 -13.48
C LEU A 266 -17.07 -22.43 -14.84
N ALA A 267 -18.40 -22.24 -14.87
CA ALA A 267 -19.18 -22.27 -16.11
C ALA A 267 -18.74 -21.18 -17.10
N ALA A 268 -18.44 -19.98 -16.62
CA ALA A 268 -17.95 -18.87 -17.43
C ALA A 268 -16.62 -19.20 -18.14
N GLN A 269 -15.78 -20.04 -17.53
CA GLN A 269 -14.54 -20.55 -18.14
C GLN A 269 -14.73 -21.84 -18.96
N GLY A 270 -15.98 -22.30 -19.16
CA GLY A 270 -16.28 -23.54 -19.86
C GLY A 270 -15.86 -24.81 -19.11
N LEU A 271 -15.65 -24.70 -17.79
CA LEU A 271 -15.30 -25.82 -16.92
C LEU A 271 -16.54 -26.59 -16.47
N ASN A 272 -16.35 -27.86 -16.14
CA ASN A 272 -17.34 -28.60 -15.39
C ASN A 272 -17.57 -27.95 -14.03
N LEU A 273 -18.76 -28.19 -13.51
CA LEU A 273 -19.16 -27.70 -12.20
C LEU A 273 -18.67 -28.66 -11.12
N ILE A 274 -18.70 -28.22 -9.88
CA ILE A 274 -18.38 -29.05 -8.73
C ILE A 274 -19.58 -29.07 -7.80
N ASP A 275 -19.96 -30.24 -7.33
CA ASP A 275 -21.04 -30.36 -6.36
C ASP A 275 -20.89 -31.62 -5.51
N ARG A 276 -21.62 -31.62 -4.39
CA ARG A 276 -21.76 -32.74 -3.48
C ARG A 276 -22.77 -33.76 -4.01
N LYS A 277 -22.39 -35.04 -4.01
CA LYS A 277 -23.21 -36.21 -4.32
C LYS A 277 -22.90 -37.31 -3.30
N ASP A 278 -23.76 -37.44 -2.29
CA ASP A 278 -23.59 -38.45 -1.23
C ASP A 278 -23.80 -39.89 -1.73
N VAL A 279 -24.41 -40.05 -2.92
CA VAL A 279 -24.61 -41.34 -3.59
C VAL A 279 -24.05 -41.25 -5.01
N ILE A 280 -23.12 -42.15 -5.35
CA ILE A 280 -22.53 -42.27 -6.69
C ILE A 280 -22.76 -43.69 -7.19
N ASN A 281 -23.36 -43.84 -8.38
CA ASN A 281 -23.74 -45.14 -8.97
C ASN A 281 -24.56 -46.03 -8.00
N GLY A 282 -25.48 -45.41 -7.25
CA GLY A 282 -26.35 -46.12 -6.30
C GLY A 282 -25.68 -46.56 -5.00
N LYS A 283 -24.42 -46.20 -4.75
CA LYS A 283 -23.72 -46.52 -3.50
C LYS A 283 -23.38 -45.25 -2.70
N PRO A 284 -23.57 -45.24 -1.37
CA PRO A 284 -23.09 -44.16 -0.52
C PRO A 284 -21.57 -43.99 -0.65
N THR A 285 -21.10 -42.75 -0.67
CA THR A 285 -19.66 -42.43 -0.72
C THR A 285 -19.24 -41.59 0.49
N ARG A 286 -18.00 -41.79 0.95
CA ARG A 286 -17.35 -40.92 1.94
C ARG A 286 -16.63 -39.72 1.30
N PHE A 287 -16.61 -39.69 -0.03
CA PHE A 287 -15.91 -38.71 -0.87
C PHE A 287 -16.93 -38.14 -1.86
N PRO A 288 -17.78 -37.19 -1.41
CA PRO A 288 -19.01 -36.85 -2.13
C PRO A 288 -18.81 -35.76 -3.18
N PHE A 289 -17.69 -35.03 -3.19
CA PHE A 289 -17.47 -33.97 -4.17
C PHE A 289 -16.96 -34.56 -5.49
N CYS A 290 -17.64 -34.21 -6.57
CA CYS A 290 -17.31 -34.66 -7.92
C CYS A 290 -17.60 -33.56 -8.94
N ASN A 291 -16.99 -33.71 -10.13
CA ASN A 291 -17.31 -32.89 -11.28
C ASN A 291 -18.75 -33.18 -11.75
N LEU A 292 -19.50 -32.17 -12.16
CA LEU A 292 -20.75 -32.31 -12.91
C LEU A 292 -20.56 -31.75 -14.31
N CYS A 293 -21.07 -32.46 -15.32
CA CYS A 293 -21.00 -32.00 -16.70
C CYS A 293 -21.63 -30.61 -16.85
N LEU A 294 -20.90 -29.66 -17.43
CA LEU A 294 -21.40 -28.31 -17.70
C LEU A 294 -22.70 -28.32 -18.52
N HIS A 295 -22.82 -29.27 -19.46
CA HIS A 295 -23.92 -29.36 -20.42
C HIS A 295 -25.17 -30.07 -19.88
N CYS A 296 -25.00 -31.20 -19.19
CA CYS A 296 -26.11 -32.08 -18.80
C CYS A 296 -26.20 -32.34 -17.29
N ARG A 297 -25.29 -31.77 -16.50
CA ARG A 297 -25.19 -31.92 -15.04
C ARG A 297 -25.01 -33.35 -14.54
N ALA A 298 -24.77 -34.31 -15.43
CA ALA A 298 -24.46 -35.68 -15.04
C ALA A 298 -23.15 -35.72 -14.20
N PRO A 299 -23.12 -36.46 -13.08
CA PRO A 299 -21.93 -36.57 -12.26
C PRO A 299 -20.82 -37.33 -13.00
N GLN A 300 -19.61 -36.79 -12.95
CA GLN A 300 -18.40 -37.40 -13.52
C GLN A 300 -17.64 -38.05 -12.35
N ASN A 301 -17.62 -39.38 -12.33
CA ASN A 301 -17.12 -40.14 -11.19
C ASN A 301 -15.58 -40.05 -11.09
N ASN A 302 -15.09 -39.67 -9.90
CA ASN A 302 -13.66 -39.51 -9.60
C ASN A 302 -12.84 -40.78 -9.85
N HIS A 303 -13.44 -41.97 -9.83
CA HIS A 303 -12.75 -43.22 -10.17
C HIS A 303 -12.26 -43.21 -11.63
N PHE A 304 -13.13 -42.84 -12.57
CA PHE A 304 -12.73 -42.77 -13.98
C PHE A 304 -11.82 -41.57 -14.23
N LEU A 305 -12.06 -40.44 -13.57
CA LEU A 305 -11.15 -39.28 -13.62
C LEU A 305 -9.74 -39.68 -13.17
N SER A 306 -9.59 -40.40 -12.05
CA SER A 306 -8.28 -40.86 -11.58
C SER A 306 -7.55 -41.75 -12.58
N GLN A 307 -8.26 -42.67 -13.25
CA GLN A 307 -7.68 -43.52 -14.28
C GLN A 307 -7.19 -42.71 -15.48
N ARG A 308 -7.96 -41.70 -15.91
CA ARG A 308 -7.56 -40.80 -17.00
C ARG A 308 -6.33 -39.97 -16.65
N LEU A 309 -6.27 -39.44 -15.42
CA LEU A 309 -5.12 -38.66 -14.95
C LEU A 309 -3.85 -39.51 -14.91
N LEU A 310 -3.93 -40.73 -14.38
CA LEU A 310 -2.82 -41.67 -14.37
C LEU A 310 -2.36 -42.02 -15.78
N ALA A 311 -3.28 -42.28 -16.71
CA ALA A 311 -2.95 -42.55 -18.10
C ALA A 311 -2.30 -41.34 -18.81
N ALA A 312 -2.79 -40.13 -18.54
CA ALA A 312 -2.24 -38.90 -19.12
C ALA A 312 -0.80 -38.64 -18.64
N ILE A 313 -0.51 -38.89 -17.37
CA ILE A 313 0.83 -38.76 -16.78
C ILE A 313 1.77 -39.84 -17.32
N GLN A 314 1.33 -41.10 -17.37
CA GLN A 314 2.12 -42.21 -17.91
C GLN A 314 2.45 -42.05 -19.39
N GLY A 315 1.57 -41.41 -20.17
CA GLY A 315 1.80 -41.09 -21.58
C GLY A 315 2.81 -39.97 -21.83
N GLN A 316 3.29 -39.30 -20.78
CA GLN A 316 4.29 -38.21 -20.87
C GLN A 316 5.64 -38.55 -20.27
N ALA A 317 5.78 -39.68 -19.56
CA ALA A 317 7.07 -40.11 -19.05
C ALA A 317 8.06 -40.24 -20.22
N PRO A 318 9.21 -39.55 -20.21
CA PRO A 318 10.20 -39.68 -21.27
C PRO A 318 10.65 -41.15 -21.32
N SER A 319 10.75 -41.72 -22.52
CA SER A 319 11.46 -42.98 -22.70
C SER A 319 12.86 -42.80 -22.11
N GLU A 320 13.24 -43.61 -21.13
CA GLU A 320 14.59 -43.62 -20.56
C GLU A 320 15.62 -43.95 -21.65
N ASN A 321 16.04 -42.94 -22.41
CA ASN A 321 17.31 -42.95 -23.11
C ASN A 321 18.28 -42.18 -22.22
N LEU A 322 18.90 -42.94 -21.31
CA LEU A 322 20.13 -42.56 -20.63
C LEU A 322 21.21 -42.46 -21.71
N ASP A 323 21.37 -41.27 -22.30
CA ASP A 323 22.59 -40.75 -22.93
C ASP A 323 22.20 -39.61 -23.91
N ASN A 324 22.14 -38.37 -23.40
CA ASN A 324 22.65 -37.15 -24.07
C ASN A 324 22.27 -35.88 -23.28
N ASP A 325 23.19 -34.89 -23.32
CA ASP A 325 23.15 -33.59 -22.64
C ASP A 325 21.79 -32.85 -22.69
N PRO A 326 21.34 -32.20 -21.60
CA PRO A 326 20.10 -31.46 -21.60
C PRO A 326 20.26 -30.12 -22.31
N ALA A 327 19.66 -30.00 -23.50
CA ALA A 327 19.27 -28.71 -24.04
C ALA A 327 18.24 -28.05 -23.09
N PRO A 328 18.18 -26.69 -23.02
CA PRO A 328 17.22 -26.02 -22.16
C PRO A 328 15.79 -26.44 -22.52
N ALA A 329 15.05 -26.93 -21.52
CA ALA A 329 13.71 -27.48 -21.66
C ALA A 329 12.78 -26.51 -22.40
N SER A 330 12.42 -26.86 -23.63
CA SER A 330 11.26 -26.27 -24.31
C SER A 330 10.02 -26.59 -23.48
N VAL A 331 9.19 -25.58 -23.19
CA VAL A 331 7.90 -25.66 -22.47
C VAL A 331 7.21 -27.00 -22.74
N GLU A 332 7.32 -27.92 -21.79
CA GLU A 332 6.70 -29.24 -21.86
C GLU A 332 5.18 -29.05 -21.92
N THR A 333 4.53 -29.63 -22.92
CA THR A 333 3.08 -29.61 -23.04
C THR A 333 2.48 -30.44 -21.90
N HIS A 334 2.15 -29.81 -20.77
CA HIS A 334 1.46 -30.47 -19.65
C HIS A 334 0.11 -31.03 -20.14
N PRO A 335 -0.36 -32.22 -19.69
CA PRO A 335 -1.59 -32.82 -20.20
C PRO A 335 -2.84 -32.16 -19.60
N PHE A 336 -2.63 -31.15 -18.76
CA PHE A 336 -3.65 -30.39 -18.06
C PHE A 336 -3.61 -28.95 -18.56
N GLY A 337 -4.78 -28.33 -18.65
CA GLY A 337 -4.90 -26.90 -18.89
C GLY A 337 -5.09 -26.14 -17.58
N VAL A 338 -4.85 -24.84 -17.64
CA VAL A 338 -5.16 -23.91 -16.55
C VAL A 338 -6.16 -22.88 -17.06
N ALA A 339 -7.23 -22.68 -16.31
CA ALA A 339 -8.18 -21.60 -16.52
C ALA A 339 -7.94 -20.47 -15.52
N GLU A 340 -7.96 -19.23 -15.99
CA GLU A 340 -7.87 -18.04 -15.16
C GLU A 340 -9.27 -17.57 -14.78
N ILE A 341 -9.59 -17.61 -13.48
CA ILE A 341 -10.80 -17.02 -12.93
C ILE A 341 -10.46 -15.58 -12.50
N PRO A 342 -10.97 -14.53 -13.18
CA PRO A 342 -10.59 -13.17 -12.86
C PRO A 342 -10.93 -12.79 -11.41
N ARG A 343 -10.00 -12.12 -10.73
CA ARG A 343 -10.24 -11.44 -9.46
C ARG A 343 -9.63 -10.06 -9.52
N GLU A 344 -10.43 -9.06 -9.21
CA GLU A 344 -9.93 -7.72 -8.93
C GLU A 344 -9.78 -7.56 -7.43
N LEU A 345 -8.63 -7.06 -7.02
CA LEU A 345 -8.34 -6.76 -5.63
C LEU A 345 -7.91 -5.29 -5.53
N GLU A 346 -8.37 -4.63 -4.47
CA GLU A 346 -7.98 -3.27 -4.14
C GLU A 346 -6.84 -3.30 -3.13
N GLY A 347 -5.74 -2.62 -3.44
CA GLY A 347 -4.61 -2.49 -2.55
C GLY A 347 -4.81 -1.44 -1.46
N GLY A 348 -3.79 -1.31 -0.60
CA GLY A 348 -3.70 -0.16 0.28
C GLY A 348 -3.62 1.13 -0.53
N GLY A 349 -4.40 2.14 -0.16
CA GLY A 349 -4.32 3.42 -0.86
C GLY A 349 -2.96 4.09 -0.63
N LEU A 350 -2.52 4.87 -1.62
CA LEU A 350 -1.26 5.57 -1.60
C LEU A 350 -1.41 7.00 -2.11
N TRP A 351 -0.54 7.87 -1.62
CA TRP A 351 -0.38 9.20 -2.17
C TRP A 351 0.48 9.12 -3.44
N VAL A 352 -0.03 9.72 -4.52
CA VAL A 352 0.62 9.83 -5.83
C VAL A 352 0.86 11.30 -6.13
N LEU A 353 2.10 11.64 -6.43
CA LEU A 353 2.49 12.96 -6.89
C LEU A 353 2.39 13.00 -8.42
N GLN A 354 1.59 13.92 -8.94
CA GLN A 354 1.45 14.14 -10.38
C GLN A 354 2.59 15.01 -10.90
N ALA A 355 3.06 14.71 -12.11
CA ALA A 355 4.00 15.55 -12.84
C ALA A 355 3.39 16.92 -13.13
N ASP A 356 4.26 17.92 -13.28
CA ASP A 356 3.89 19.32 -13.59
C ASP A 356 3.21 19.48 -14.96
#